data_AF-A0A431MUI9-F1
#
_entry.id   AF-A0A431MUI9-F1
#
_cell.length_a   1.000
_cell.length_b   1.000
_cell.length_c   1.000
_cell.angle_alpha   90.00
_cell.angle_beta   90.00
_cell.angle_gamma   90.00
#
_symmetry.space_group_name_H-M   'P 1'
#
loop_
_entity.id
_entity.type
_entity.pdbx_description
1 polymer ?
#
loop_
_entity_poly.entity_id
_entity_poly.type
_entity_poly.pdbx_seq_one_letter_code
_entity_poly.pdbx_strand_id
1 'polypeptide(L)'
;MAINISGNGWLVNIDDAKAQAKKEHKYILLNFSGSDWCGPCVRMHKEIFDSEVFKVFANDKLVLVNADFPRLKKNQLPKEQQKLNDAMADKYNADGKFPYTALLNEDGKVIKDWDGYPKEGMNEFLNELKQAVDGSY
;
A
#
# COMPACT_ATOMS: atom_id res chain seq x y z
N MET A 1 8.01 6.17 -20.11
CA MET A 1 6.82 6.49 -19.29
C MET A 1 7.30 7.06 -17.97
N ALA A 2 6.70 8.13 -17.47
CA ALA A 2 7.02 8.66 -16.16
C ALA A 2 6.29 7.83 -15.10
N ILE A 3 7.03 7.32 -14.11
CA ILE A 3 6.46 6.59 -12.98
C ILE A 3 5.83 7.62 -12.04
N ASN A 4 4.57 7.43 -11.66
CA ASN A 4 3.87 8.35 -10.76
C ASN A 4 4.18 7.99 -9.30
N ILE A 5 5.04 8.79 -8.66
CA ILE A 5 5.51 8.59 -7.28
C ILE A 5 4.99 9.72 -6.40
N SER A 6 4.54 9.39 -5.20
CA SER A 6 4.27 10.34 -4.11
C SER A 6 5.55 10.88 -3.47
N GLY A 7 5.45 11.90 -2.62
CA GLY A 7 6.61 12.49 -1.93
C GLY A 7 7.41 11.52 -1.04
N ASN A 8 6.86 10.35 -0.72
CA ASN A 8 7.46 9.36 0.19
C ASN A 8 8.02 8.12 -0.54
N GLY A 9 8.13 8.14 -1.88
CA GLY A 9 8.65 7.01 -2.67
C GLY A 9 7.62 5.92 -2.99
N TRP A 10 6.38 6.06 -2.51
CA TRP A 10 5.28 5.15 -2.84
C TRP A 10 4.66 5.54 -4.16
N LEU A 11 4.34 4.56 -5.00
CA LEU A 11 3.57 4.78 -6.22
C LEU A 11 2.13 5.17 -5.87
N VAL A 12 1.49 5.86 -6.82
CA VAL A 12 0.09 6.28 -6.69
C VAL A 12 -0.79 5.69 -7.79
N ASN A 13 -0.22 4.82 -8.62
CA ASN A 13 -0.91 4.15 -9.73
C ASN A 13 -0.59 2.65 -9.69
N ILE A 14 -1.64 1.82 -9.63
CA ILE A 14 -1.50 0.36 -9.57
C ILE A 14 -0.98 -0.24 -10.88
N ASP A 15 -1.22 0.38 -12.03
CA ASP A 15 -0.74 -0.14 -13.31
C ASP A 15 0.77 0.09 -13.47
N ASP A 16 1.27 1.25 -13.02
CA ASP A 16 2.72 1.50 -12.89
C ASP A 16 3.35 0.47 -11.95
N ALA A 17 2.67 0.17 -10.83
CA ALA A 17 3.14 -0.81 -9.86
C ALA A 17 3.19 -2.23 -10.44
N LYS A 18 2.19 -2.64 -11.22
CA LYS A 18 2.20 -3.94 -11.92
C LYS A 18 3.30 -4.04 -12.94
N ALA A 19 3.52 -2.98 -13.73
CA ALA A 19 4.60 -2.96 -14.71
C ALA A 19 5.98 -3.08 -14.02
N GLN A 20 6.18 -2.38 -12.90
CA GLN A 20 7.40 -2.47 -12.11
C GLN A 20 7.54 -3.84 -11.42
N ALA A 21 6.47 -4.34 -10.80
CA ALA A 21 6.44 -5.63 -10.12
C ALA A 21 6.81 -6.78 -11.06
N LYS A 22 6.26 -6.81 -12.28
CA LYS A 22 6.60 -7.82 -13.30
C LYS A 22 8.06 -7.74 -13.76
N LYS A 23 8.59 -6.52 -13.86
CA LYS A 23 9.99 -6.30 -14.27
C LYS A 23 10.98 -6.71 -13.17
N GLU A 24 10.63 -6.47 -11.93
CA GLU A 24 11.49 -6.71 -10.77
C GLU A 24 11.20 -8.03 -10.06
N HIS A 25 10.20 -8.80 -10.52
CA HIS A 25 9.70 -10.02 -9.88
C HIS A 25 9.35 -9.82 -8.41
N LYS A 26 8.61 -8.74 -8.14
CA LYS A 26 8.21 -8.31 -6.80
C LYS A 26 6.70 -8.40 -6.61
N TYR A 27 6.29 -8.49 -5.35
CA TYR A 27 4.89 -8.34 -4.97
C TYR A 27 4.52 -6.86 -4.91
N ILE A 28 3.22 -6.55 -4.89
CA ILE A 28 2.72 -5.20 -4.69
C ILE A 28 2.09 -5.12 -3.30
N LEU A 29 2.52 -4.16 -2.50
CA LEU A 29 1.83 -3.81 -1.26
C LEU A 29 0.99 -2.55 -1.49
N LEU A 30 -0.33 -2.73 -1.57
CA LEU A 30 -1.29 -1.66 -1.77
C LEU A 30 -1.87 -1.24 -0.42
N ASN A 31 -1.65 0.01 -0.03
CA ASN A 31 -2.16 0.59 1.20
C ASN A 31 -3.22 1.65 0.91
N PHE A 32 -4.36 1.55 1.59
CA PHE A 32 -5.42 2.54 1.61
C PHE A 32 -5.32 3.36 2.89
N SER A 33 -5.17 4.68 2.76
CA SER A 33 -4.96 5.58 3.89
C SER A 33 -5.90 6.79 3.88
N GLY A 34 -6.11 7.37 5.05
CA GLY A 34 -6.67 8.71 5.21
C GLY A 34 -5.68 9.60 5.93
N SER A 35 -4.72 10.19 5.21
CA SER A 35 -3.54 10.86 5.78
C SER A 35 -3.84 11.98 6.80
N ASP A 36 -5.01 12.61 6.73
CA ASP A 36 -5.37 13.76 7.58
C ASP A 36 -6.53 13.53 8.56
N TRP A 37 -7.14 12.34 8.56
CA TRP A 37 -8.29 12.03 9.42
C TRP A 37 -8.26 10.63 10.05
N CYS A 38 -7.42 9.71 9.55
CA CYS A 38 -7.30 8.35 10.06
C CYS A 38 -6.07 8.22 10.98
N GLY A 39 -6.27 8.36 12.29
CA GLY A 39 -5.21 8.20 13.30
C GLY A 39 -4.43 6.87 13.18
N PRO A 40 -5.10 5.71 13.07
CA PRO A 40 -4.41 4.43 12.88
C PRO A 40 -3.60 4.33 11.58
N CYS A 41 -4.01 5.02 10.51
CA CYS A 41 -3.25 5.09 9.26
C CYS A 41 -1.92 5.83 9.46
N VAL A 42 -1.95 6.97 10.15
CA VAL A 42 -0.74 7.73 10.49
C VAL A 42 0.19 6.90 11.39
N ARG A 43 -0.38 6.17 12.35
CA ARG A 43 0.37 5.25 13.21
C ARG A 43 1.03 4.13 12.41
N MET A 44 0.32 3.52 11.46
CA MET A 44 0.85 2.45 10.59
C MET A 44 2.04 2.94 9.77
N HIS A 45 1.95 4.13 9.17
CA HIS A 45 3.06 4.74 8.44
C HIS A 45 4.28 4.94 9.36
N LYS A 46 4.07 5.59 10.51
CA LYS A 46 5.16 5.94 11.44
C LYS A 46 5.84 4.72 12.08
N GLU A 47 5.07 3.74 12.53
CA GLU A 47 5.58 2.62 13.33
C GLU A 47 6.01 1.43 12.47
N ILE A 48 5.45 1.28 11.27
CA ILE A 48 5.71 0.13 10.40
C ILE A 48 6.41 0.60 9.13
N PHE A 49 5.76 1.39 8.29
CA PHE A 49 6.28 1.68 6.95
C PHE A 49 7.53 2.58 6.95
N ASP A 50 7.68 3.43 7.95
CA ASP A 50 8.85 4.29 8.13
C ASP A 50 10.01 3.59 8.83
N SER A 51 9.79 2.40 9.38
CA SER A 51 10.84 1.63 10.04
C SER A 51 11.90 1.16 9.02
N GLU A 52 13.15 1.15 9.45
CA GLU A 52 14.26 0.66 8.61
C GLU A 52 14.08 -0.81 8.23
N VAL A 53 13.56 -1.62 9.16
CA VAL A 53 13.33 -3.05 8.94
C VAL A 53 12.32 -3.28 7.82
N PHE A 54 11.22 -2.53 7.80
CA PHE A 54 10.24 -2.62 6.71
C PHE A 54 10.84 -2.10 5.40
N LYS A 55 11.54 -0.96 5.40
CA LYS A 55 12.15 -0.39 4.20
C LYS A 55 13.14 -1.34 3.52
N VAL A 56 13.98 -2.01 4.31
CA VAL A 56 14.92 -3.02 3.80
C VAL A 56 14.17 -4.17 3.15
N PHE A 57 13.14 -4.71 3.81
CA PHE A 57 12.32 -5.78 3.24
C PHE A 57 11.57 -5.34 1.97
N ALA A 58 10.97 -4.15 2.00
CA ALA A 58 10.22 -3.61 0.88
C ALA A 58 11.10 -3.38 -0.35
N ASN A 59 12.31 -2.85 -0.17
CA ASN A 59 13.25 -2.65 -1.27
C ASN A 59 13.63 -3.96 -1.98
N ASP A 60 13.66 -5.08 -1.27
CA ASP A 60 13.98 -6.39 -1.83
C ASP A 60 12.76 -7.08 -2.45
N LYS A 61 11.58 -6.98 -1.80
CA LYS A 61 10.42 -7.85 -2.13
C LYS A 61 9.21 -7.14 -2.70
N LEU A 62 9.10 -5.83 -2.55
CA LEU A 62 7.84 -5.11 -2.75
C LEU A 62 7.96 -3.91 -3.70
N VAL A 63 6.87 -3.68 -4.42
CA VAL A 63 6.51 -2.39 -5.01
C VAL A 63 5.40 -1.80 -4.15
N LEU A 64 5.59 -0.58 -3.65
CA LEU A 64 4.68 0.04 -2.70
C LEU A 64 3.71 1.00 -3.40
N VAL A 65 2.41 0.89 -3.11
CA VAL A 65 1.34 1.74 -3.66
C VAL A 65 0.49 2.31 -2.55
N ASN A 66 0.29 3.63 -2.52
CA ASN A 66 -0.56 4.27 -1.53
C ASN A 66 -1.75 4.98 -2.19
N ALA A 67 -2.95 4.46 -1.95
CA ALA A 67 -4.20 5.11 -2.30
C ALA A 67 -4.66 5.96 -1.10
N ASP A 68 -4.37 7.26 -1.13
CA ASP A 68 -4.72 8.19 -0.05
C ASP A 68 -6.05 8.91 -0.28
N PHE A 69 -6.85 9.05 0.78
CA PHE A 69 -8.18 9.67 0.74
C PHE A 69 -8.27 10.83 1.75
N PRO A 70 -7.50 11.91 1.57
CA PRO A 70 -7.54 13.06 2.48
C PRO A 70 -8.92 13.74 2.44
N ARG A 71 -9.36 14.27 3.58
CA ARG A 71 -10.66 14.95 3.73
C ARG A 71 -10.54 16.46 3.86
N LEU A 72 -9.39 16.98 4.26
CA LEU A 72 -9.20 18.43 4.36
C LEU A 72 -9.00 19.02 2.97
N LYS A 73 -9.72 20.10 2.65
CA LYS A 73 -9.62 20.80 1.36
C LYS A 73 -8.19 21.18 0.97
N LYS A 74 -7.36 21.54 1.96
CA LYS A 74 -5.94 21.90 1.74
C LYS A 74 -5.07 20.73 1.28
N ASN A 75 -5.51 19.50 1.53
CA ASN A 75 -4.81 18.26 1.18
C ASN A 75 -5.47 17.55 -0.01
N GLN A 76 -6.47 18.16 -0.64
CA GLN A 76 -7.23 17.54 -1.72
C GLN A 76 -6.30 17.17 -2.88
N LEU A 77 -6.35 15.91 -3.29
CA LEU A 77 -5.59 15.41 -4.43
C LEU A 77 -6.15 15.96 -5.76
N PRO A 78 -5.35 16.03 -6.84
CA PRO A 78 -5.87 16.28 -8.18
C PRO A 78 -6.99 15.31 -8.56
N LYS A 79 -7.98 15.76 -9.35
CA LYS A 79 -9.12 14.92 -9.76
C LYS A 79 -8.71 13.62 -10.46
N GLU A 80 -7.64 13.67 -11.26
CA GLU A 80 -7.07 12.49 -11.92
C GLU A 80 -6.61 11.45 -10.90
N GLN A 81 -5.91 11.88 -9.85
CA GLN A 81 -5.44 10.99 -8.79
C GLN A 81 -6.59 10.44 -7.94
N GLN A 82 -7.62 11.25 -7.67
CA GLN A 82 -8.82 10.78 -6.97
C GLN A 82 -9.47 9.63 -7.75
N LYS A 83 -9.63 9.76 -9.08
CA LYS A 83 -10.17 8.67 -9.91
C LYS A 83 -9.34 7.39 -9.86
N LEU A 84 -8.00 7.50 -9.84
CA LEU A 84 -7.13 6.33 -9.70
C LEU A 84 -7.33 5.67 -8.32
N ASN A 85 -7.41 6.47 -7.26
CA ASN A 85 -7.65 5.98 -5.91
C ASN A 85 -9.03 5.32 -5.78
N ASP A 86 -10.07 5.95 -6.32
CA ASP A 86 -11.44 5.44 -6.33
C ASP A 86 -11.49 4.10 -7.09
N ALA A 87 -10.86 4.00 -8.26
CA ALA A 87 -10.80 2.75 -9.02
C ALA A 87 -10.04 1.63 -8.28
N MET A 88 -8.98 1.97 -7.53
CA MET A 88 -8.32 1.01 -6.65
C MET A 88 -9.23 0.59 -5.49
N ALA A 89 -9.97 1.52 -4.88
CA ALA A 89 -10.88 1.22 -3.78
C ALA A 89 -12.05 0.35 -4.24
N ASP A 90 -12.69 0.67 -5.36
CA ASP A 90 -13.77 -0.13 -5.94
C ASP A 90 -13.34 -1.59 -6.16
N LYS A 91 -12.07 -1.80 -6.54
CA LYS A 91 -11.54 -3.12 -6.85
C LYS A 91 -11.04 -3.89 -5.63
N TYR A 92 -10.35 -3.23 -4.70
CA TYR A 92 -9.62 -3.91 -3.62
C TYR A 92 -10.11 -3.55 -2.21
N ASN A 93 -10.92 -2.50 -2.05
CA ASN A 93 -11.38 -2.02 -0.74
C ASN A 93 -12.84 -1.49 -0.82
N ALA A 94 -13.75 -2.31 -1.35
CA ALA A 94 -15.15 -1.92 -1.58
C ALA A 94 -15.90 -1.55 -0.28
N ASP A 95 -15.44 -2.07 0.87
CA ASP A 95 -16.00 -1.76 2.19
C ASP A 95 -15.53 -0.40 2.74
N GLY A 96 -14.56 0.25 2.09
CA GLY A 96 -14.04 1.56 2.51
C GLY A 96 -13.30 1.53 3.86
N LYS A 97 -12.44 0.51 4.07
CA LYS A 97 -11.68 0.31 5.30
C LYS A 97 -10.42 1.17 5.34
N PHE A 98 -10.11 1.73 6.52
CA PHE A 98 -8.94 2.59 6.73
C PHE A 98 -8.32 2.41 8.14
N PRO A 99 -7.04 2.04 8.25
CA PRO A 99 -6.16 1.59 7.17
C PRO A 99 -6.60 0.22 6.64
N TYR A 100 -6.35 -0.02 5.36
CA TYR A 100 -6.48 -1.34 4.75
C TYR A 100 -5.27 -1.60 3.87
N THR A 101 -4.65 -2.77 4.01
CA THR A 101 -3.48 -3.13 3.23
C THR A 101 -3.72 -4.45 2.52
N ALA A 102 -3.34 -4.55 1.26
CA ALA A 102 -3.41 -5.78 0.49
C ALA A 102 -2.06 -6.10 -0.14
N LEU A 103 -1.60 -7.34 0.03
CA LEU A 103 -0.50 -7.93 -0.71
C LEU A 103 -1.05 -8.54 -1.99
N LEU A 104 -0.53 -8.10 -3.13
CA LEU A 104 -0.90 -8.59 -4.45
C LEU A 104 0.31 -9.23 -5.13
N ASN A 105 0.07 -10.21 -6.00
CA ASN A 105 1.09 -10.64 -6.95
C ASN A 105 1.33 -9.59 -8.05
N GLU A 106 2.29 -9.84 -8.94
CA GLU A 106 2.66 -8.95 -10.05
C GLU A 106 1.54 -8.71 -11.08
N ASP A 107 0.50 -9.54 -11.11
CA ASP A 107 -0.72 -9.33 -11.93
C ASP A 107 -1.80 -8.50 -11.20
N GLY A 108 -1.61 -8.20 -9.92
CA GLY A 108 -2.56 -7.53 -9.06
C GLY A 108 -3.68 -8.44 -8.52
N LYS A 109 -3.43 -9.75 -8.40
CA LYS A 109 -4.31 -10.66 -7.67
C LYS A 109 -3.97 -10.60 -6.18
N VAL A 110 -4.99 -10.46 -5.33
CA VAL A 110 -4.84 -10.46 -3.87
C VAL A 110 -4.34 -11.82 -3.39
N ILE A 111 -3.30 -11.80 -2.56
CA ILE A 111 -2.72 -12.97 -1.88
C ILE A 111 -3.14 -12.97 -0.41
N LYS A 112 -3.02 -11.80 0.23
CA LYS A 112 -3.37 -11.58 1.64
C LYS A 112 -3.77 -10.12 1.83
N ASP A 113 -4.60 -9.86 2.82
CA ASP A 113 -4.98 -8.52 3.24
C ASP A 113 -5.03 -8.36 4.76
N TRP A 114 -5.01 -7.11 5.19
CA TRP A 114 -5.04 -6.66 6.57
C TRP A 114 -6.03 -5.53 6.72
N ASP A 115 -7.01 -5.74 7.60
CA ASP A 115 -7.99 -4.72 8.00
C ASP A 115 -7.55 -4.06 9.30
N GLY A 116 -7.24 -2.77 9.23
CA GLY A 116 -6.79 -1.98 10.38
C GLY A 116 -5.30 -2.14 10.71
N TYR A 117 -4.94 -1.55 11.84
CA TYR A 117 -3.57 -1.63 12.36
C TYR A 117 -3.35 -3.02 13.03
N PRO A 118 -2.26 -3.74 12.71
CA PRO A 118 -1.93 -5.06 13.30
C PRO A 118 -1.89 -5.04 14.83
N LYS A 119 -2.49 -6.04 15.50
CA LYS A 119 -2.67 -6.01 16.96
C LYS A 119 -1.35 -6.03 17.71
N GLU A 120 -0.39 -6.80 17.23
CA GLU A 120 0.96 -6.92 17.79
C GLU A 120 1.96 -6.01 17.05
N GLY A 121 1.46 -5.11 16.20
CA GLY A 121 2.22 -4.07 15.52
C GLY A 121 3.16 -4.60 14.43
N MET A 122 4.33 -3.96 14.32
CA MET A 122 5.29 -4.19 13.23
C MET A 122 5.75 -5.64 13.10
N ASN A 123 5.98 -6.34 14.21
CA ASN A 123 6.55 -7.69 14.19
C ASN A 123 5.58 -8.71 13.60
N GLU A 124 4.31 -8.69 14.02
CA GLU A 124 3.25 -9.53 13.43
C GLU A 124 3.11 -9.22 11.94
N PHE A 125 2.98 -7.94 11.58
CA PHE A 125 2.83 -7.54 10.20
C PHE A 125 3.97 -8.05 9.30
N LEU A 126 5.22 -7.82 9.71
CA LEU A 126 6.38 -8.27 8.94
C LEU A 126 6.49 -9.79 8.87
N ASN A 127 6.15 -10.51 9.94
CA ASN A 127 6.18 -11.96 9.94
C ASN A 127 5.14 -12.54 8.99
N GLU A 128 3.91 -12.05 9.03
CA GLU A 128 2.85 -12.48 8.13
C GLU A 128 3.15 -12.11 6.67
N LEU A 129 3.71 -10.92 6.45
CA LEU A 129 4.09 -10.46 5.13
C LEU A 129 5.21 -11.32 4.53
N LYS A 130 6.24 -11.65 5.31
CA LYS A 130 7.30 -12.59 4.91
C LYS A 130 6.76 -13.97 4.59
N GLN A 131 5.90 -14.52 5.45
CA GLN A 131 5.27 -15.82 5.20
C GLN A 131 4.44 -15.84 3.92
N ALA A 132 3.71 -14.77 3.62
CA ALA A 132 2.91 -14.68 2.40
C ALA A 132 3.80 -14.56 1.14
N VAL A 133 4.91 -13.83 1.23
CA VAL A 133 5.89 -13.68 0.14
C VAL A 133 6.67 -14.99 -0.11
N ASP A 134 7.09 -15.67 0.95
CA ASP A 134 7.94 -16.88 0.88
C ASP A 134 7.13 -18.18 0.68
N GLY A 135 5.87 -18.21 1.11
CA GLY A 135 4.98 -19.38 1.03
C GLY A 135 4.18 -19.51 -0.27
N SER A 136 4.34 -18.56 -1.19
CA SER A 136 3.66 -18.57 -2.50
C SER A 136 4.46 -19.36 -3.55
N TYR A 137 4.68 -20.65 -3.29
CA TYR A 137 5.26 -21.63 -4.24
C TYR A 137 4.30 -22.81 -4.46
#